data_AF-A0A7S1Y0L2-F1
#
_entry.id   AF-A0A7S1Y0L2-F1
#
_cell.length_a   1.000
_cell.length_b   1.000
_cell.length_c   1.000
_cell.angle_alpha   90.00
_cell.angle_beta   90.00
_cell.angle_gamma   90.00
#
_symmetry.space_group_name_H-M   'P 1'
#
loop_
_entity.id
_entity.type
_entity.pdbx_description
1 polymer ?
#
loop_
_entity_poly.entity_id
_entity_poly.type
_entity_poly.pdbx_seq_one_letter_code
_entity_poly.pdbx_strand_id
1 'polypeptide(L)'
;TVTESNMAITMALQGGIGIIHSNMSIKEQADQVHAVKKFKNGFITDPVCLSPNHTVEDVFRIKAELGFSSFPITDSGKMGGTLVGIISNRDTAFLEDPTIQIKEFM
;
A
#
# COMPACT_ATOMS: atom_id res chain seq x y z
N THR A 1 16.00 -18.92 6.46
CA THR A 1 15.46 -19.13 7.81
C THR A 1 15.53 -17.90 8.70
N VAL A 2 16.52 -17.01 8.56
CA VAL A 2 16.65 -15.83 9.44
C VAL A 2 16.07 -14.56 8.81
N THR A 3 16.50 -14.20 7.60
CA THR A 3 16.26 -12.84 7.08
C THR A 3 15.45 -12.84 5.80
N GLU A 4 14.22 -12.36 5.92
CA GLU A 4 13.33 -11.90 4.84
C GLU A 4 12.94 -10.44 5.09
N SER A 5 12.00 -9.87 4.33
CA SER A 5 11.62 -8.45 4.40
C SER A 5 11.34 -7.95 5.81
N ASN A 6 10.57 -8.68 6.62
CA ASN A 6 10.21 -8.27 7.98
C ASN A 6 11.44 -8.08 8.90
N MET A 7 12.36 -9.06 8.91
CA MET A 7 13.60 -8.97 9.69
C MET A 7 14.49 -7.84 9.16
N ALA A 8 14.63 -7.71 7.83
CA ALA A 8 15.45 -6.68 7.22
C ALA A 8 14.93 -5.25 7.50
N ILE A 9 13.61 -5.04 7.44
CA ILE A 9 12.95 -3.79 7.82
C ILE A 9 13.25 -3.47 9.29
N THR A 10 13.00 -4.44 10.18
CA THR A 10 13.14 -4.23 11.63
C THR A 10 14.59 -3.90 12.00
N MET A 11 15.56 -4.62 11.44
CA MET A 11 16.99 -4.35 11.65
C MET A 11 17.37 -2.94 11.18
N ALA A 12 16.90 -2.53 10.00
CA ALA A 12 17.18 -1.19 9.46
C ALA A 12 16.56 -0.08 10.31
N LEU A 13 15.35 -0.28 10.84
CA LEU A 13 14.69 0.68 11.74
C LEU A 13 15.45 0.87 13.06
N GLN A 14 16.18 -0.14 13.51
CA GLN A 14 17.03 -0.07 14.72
C GLN A 14 18.45 0.43 14.43
N GLY A 15 18.74 0.92 13.22
CA GLY A 15 20.05 1.43 12.82
C GLY A 15 21.05 0.36 12.35
N GLY A 16 20.60 -0.90 12.23
CA GLY A 16 21.37 -1.99 11.64
C GLY A 16 21.08 -2.20 10.15
N ILE A 17 21.36 -3.41 9.67
CA ILE A 17 21.04 -3.85 8.30
C ILE A 17 20.69 -5.34 8.30
N GLY A 18 19.76 -5.75 7.43
CA GLY A 18 19.45 -7.16 7.18
C GLY A 18 19.76 -7.55 5.74
N ILE A 19 20.38 -8.70 5.55
CA ILE A 19 20.69 -9.28 4.23
C ILE A 19 19.69 -10.38 3.93
N ILE A 20 18.85 -10.18 2.91
CA ILE A 20 17.85 -11.16 2.46
C ILE A 20 18.57 -12.38 1.86
N HIS A 21 18.19 -13.59 2.28
CA HIS A 21 18.81 -14.81 1.76
C HIS A 21 18.47 -15.07 0.28
N SER A 22 19.23 -15.94 -0.37
CA SER A 22 19.07 -16.29 -1.79
C SER A 22 18.31 -17.60 -2.06
N ASN A 23 17.83 -18.29 -1.02
CA ASN A 23 17.06 -19.53 -1.17
C ASN A 23 15.58 -19.28 -1.59
N MET A 24 15.39 -18.63 -2.73
CA MET A 24 14.10 -18.35 -3.38
C MET A 24 14.36 -17.97 -4.86
N SER A 25 13.33 -17.81 -5.67
CA SER A 25 13.51 -17.33 -7.04
C SER A 25 14.01 -15.87 -7.08
N ILE A 26 14.61 -15.47 -8.20
CA ILE A 26 15.07 -14.08 -8.41
C ILE A 26 13.91 -13.09 -8.22
N LYS A 27 12.71 -13.45 -8.70
CA LYS A 27 11.51 -12.62 -8.58
C LYS A 27 11.12 -12.45 -7.11
N GLU A 28 11.01 -13.55 -6.36
CA GLU A 28 10.63 -13.49 -4.94
C GLU A 28 11.65 -12.69 -4.13
N GLN A 29 12.94 -12.86 -4.40
CA GLN A 29 13.97 -12.09 -3.71
C GLN A 29 13.88 -10.60 -4.01
N ALA A 30 13.62 -10.24 -5.27
CA ALA A 30 13.40 -8.85 -5.67
C ALA A 30 12.14 -8.26 -5.00
N ASP A 31 11.06 -9.03 -4.89
CA ASP A 31 9.83 -8.62 -4.20
C ASP A 31 10.09 -8.37 -2.70
N GLN A 32 10.92 -9.19 -2.05
CA GLN A 32 11.36 -8.97 -0.66
C GLN A 32 12.16 -7.67 -0.51
N VAL A 33 13.12 -7.41 -1.40
CA VAL A 33 13.90 -6.15 -1.41
C VAL A 33 12.97 -4.96 -1.61
N HIS A 34 12.04 -5.06 -2.56
CA HIS A 34 11.06 -4.01 -2.86
C HIS A 34 10.20 -3.66 -1.65
N ALA A 35 9.71 -4.67 -0.92
CA ALA A 35 8.95 -4.48 0.30
C ALA A 35 9.77 -3.71 1.37
N VAL A 36 11.05 -4.05 1.56
CA VAL A 36 11.94 -3.32 2.49
C VAL A 36 12.10 -1.86 2.06
N LYS A 37 12.34 -1.62 0.77
CA LYS A 37 12.56 -0.27 0.24
C LYS A 37 11.32 0.62 0.32
N LYS A 38 10.13 0.05 0.09
CA LYS A 38 8.86 0.79 0.14
C LYS A 38 8.31 1.00 1.54
N PHE A 39 8.82 0.31 2.56
CA PHE A 39 8.27 0.39 3.92
C PHE A 39 8.27 1.81 4.52
N LYS A 40 9.33 2.60 4.28
CA LYS A 40 9.44 3.98 4.78
C LYS A 40 10.05 4.89 3.73
N ASN A 41 9.23 5.80 3.19
CA ASN A 41 9.63 6.75 2.16
C ASN A 41 9.60 8.18 2.70
N GLY A 42 10.48 9.04 2.17
CA GLY A 42 10.34 10.49 2.36
C GLY A 42 9.24 11.04 1.47
N PHE A 43 9.33 10.77 0.17
CA PHE A 43 8.30 11.04 -0.83
C PHE A 43 7.89 9.73 -1.50
N ILE A 44 6.58 9.52 -1.64
CA ILE A 44 6.03 8.39 -2.38
C ILE A 44 5.89 8.82 -3.85
N THR A 45 6.69 8.23 -4.73
CA THR A 45 6.75 8.63 -6.15
C THR A 45 5.67 8.00 -7.02
N ASP A 46 5.13 6.87 -6.60
CA ASP A 46 4.14 6.08 -7.33
C ASP A 46 3.10 5.55 -6.34
N PRO A 47 2.20 6.42 -5.84
CA PRO A 47 1.14 6.00 -4.93
C PRO A 47 0.08 5.22 -5.69
N VAL A 48 -0.55 4.27 -5.02
CA VAL A 48 -1.75 3.61 -5.53
C VAL A 48 -2.90 4.61 -5.44
N CYS A 49 -3.45 4.99 -6.58
CA CYS A 49 -4.62 5.87 -6.67
C CYS A 49 -5.89 5.04 -6.90
N LEU A 50 -7.02 5.55 -6.43
CA LEU A 50 -8.34 5.03 -6.76
C LEU A 50 -9.17 6.09 -7.46
N SER A 51 -10.25 5.68 -8.12
CA SER A 51 -11.22 6.58 -8.73
C SER A 51 -12.49 6.68 -7.89
N PRO A 52 -13.30 7.75 -8.04
CA PRO A 52 -14.57 7.89 -7.31
C PRO A 52 -15.57 6.75 -7.56
N ASN A 53 -15.40 6.00 -8.65
CA ASN A 53 -16.26 4.88 -9.03
C ASN A 53 -15.85 3.54 -8.41
N HIS A 54 -14.66 3.45 -7.81
CA HIS A 54 -14.26 2.26 -7.06
C HIS A 54 -15.11 2.11 -5.80
N THR A 55 -15.19 0.89 -5.29
CA THR A 55 -15.98 0.59 -4.08
C THR A 55 -15.10 0.57 -2.84
N VAL A 56 -15.74 0.55 -1.67
CA VAL A 56 -15.07 0.32 -0.39
C VAL A 56 -14.45 -1.09 -0.35
N GLU A 57 -15.04 -2.07 -1.03
CA GLU A 57 -14.46 -3.40 -1.20
C GLU A 57 -13.08 -3.36 -1.86
N ASP A 58 -12.91 -2.53 -2.89
CA ASP A 58 -11.59 -2.34 -3.54
C ASP A 58 -10.55 -1.81 -2.55
N VAL A 59 -10.96 -0.88 -1.68
CA VAL A 59 -10.11 -0.32 -0.63
C VAL A 59 -9.68 -1.42 0.35
N PHE A 60 -10.60 -2.29 0.77
CA PHE A 60 -10.28 -3.39 1.68
C PHE A 60 -9.37 -4.44 1.05
N ARG A 61 -9.60 -4.78 -0.22
CA ARG A 61 -8.74 -5.69 -0.98
C ARG A 61 -7.31 -5.16 -1.07
N ILE A 62 -7.14 -3.91 -1.50
CA ILE A 62 -5.81 -3.29 -1.64
C ILE A 62 -5.13 -3.15 -0.26
N LYS A 63 -5.89 -2.81 0.78
CA LYS A 63 -5.38 -2.74 2.15
C LYS A 63 -4.86 -4.10 2.63
N ALA A 64 -5.55 -5.19 2.32
CA ALA A 64 -5.12 -6.54 2.68
C ALA A 64 -3.84 -6.96 1.91
N GLU A 65 -3.73 -6.56 0.64
CA GLU A 65 -2.57 -6.88 -0.21
C GLU A 65 -1.33 -6.05 0.12
N LEU A 66 -1.50 -4.74 0.38
CA LEU A 66 -0.39 -3.78 0.48
C LEU A 66 -0.14 -3.25 1.90
N GLY A 67 -1.06 -3.47 2.84
CA GLY A 67 -0.88 -3.14 4.25
C GLY A 67 -1.08 -1.66 4.62
N PHE A 68 -1.53 -0.80 3.70
CA PHE A 68 -1.87 0.59 3.97
C PHE A 68 -3.32 0.91 3.61
N SER A 69 -3.87 1.95 4.23
CA SER A 69 -5.31 2.21 4.31
C SER A 69 -5.70 3.63 3.90
N SER A 70 -4.80 4.36 3.24
CA SER A 70 -5.08 5.71 2.75
C SER A 70 -4.66 5.84 1.29
N PHE A 71 -5.59 6.30 0.45
CA PHE A 71 -5.42 6.34 -0.99
C PHE A 71 -5.85 7.70 -1.53
N PRO A 72 -5.01 8.35 -2.36
CA PRO A 72 -5.45 9.50 -3.13
C PRO A 72 -6.51 9.07 -4.16
N ILE A 73 -7.56 9.88 -4.27
CA ILE A 73 -8.63 9.67 -5.24
C ILE A 73 -8.43 10.63 -6.40
N THR A 74 -8.33 10.08 -7.59
CA THR A 74 -8.11 10.82 -8.84
C THR A 74 -9.25 10.53 -9.81
N ASP A 75 -9.58 11.48 -10.68
CA ASP A 75 -10.59 11.32 -11.74
C ASP A 75 -10.49 9.99 -12.51
N SER A 76 -9.26 9.61 -12.85
CA SER A 76 -8.92 8.43 -13.67
C SER A 76 -8.57 7.19 -12.85
N GLY A 77 -8.40 7.32 -11.53
CA GLY A 77 -7.87 6.25 -10.67
C GLY A 77 -6.40 5.93 -10.90
N LYS A 78 -5.62 6.85 -11.46
CA LYS A 78 -4.20 6.66 -11.76
C LYS A 78 -3.39 7.87 -11.31
N MET A 79 -2.11 7.63 -11.02
CA MET A 79 -1.16 8.71 -10.78
C MET A 79 -1.07 9.62 -12.02
N GLY A 80 -1.01 10.94 -11.78
CA GLY A 80 -1.04 11.97 -12.84
C GLY A 80 -2.43 12.44 -13.24
N GLY A 81 -3.50 11.81 -12.74
CA GLY A 81 -4.87 12.32 -12.85
C GLY A 81 -5.14 13.50 -11.93
N THR A 82 -6.28 14.17 -12.14
CA THR A 82 -6.72 15.28 -11.28
C THR A 82 -7.08 14.73 -9.90
N LEU A 83 -6.41 15.22 -8.85
CA LEU A 83 -6.74 14.86 -7.47
C LEU A 83 -8.10 15.45 -7.11
N VAL A 84 -9.05 14.57 -6.78
CA VAL A 84 -10.42 14.96 -6.36
C VAL A 84 -10.64 14.73 -4.86
N GLY A 85 -9.72 14.05 -4.18
CA GLY A 85 -9.63 14.02 -2.72
C GLY A 85 -8.88 12.79 -2.21
N ILE A 86 -9.23 12.31 -1.02
CA ILE A 86 -8.52 11.24 -0.32
C ILE A 86 -9.49 10.38 0.48
N ILE A 87 -9.25 9.07 0.50
CA ILE A 87 -9.92 8.15 1.43
C ILE A 87 -8.89 7.61 2.42
N SER A 88 -9.30 7.47 3.67
CA SER A 88 -8.47 6.96 4.77
C SER A 88 -9.15 5.81 5.51
N ASN A 89 -8.43 5.21 6.46
CA ASN A 89 -8.98 4.15 7.29
C ASN A 89 -10.19 4.60 8.10
N ARG A 90 -10.28 5.89 8.44
CA ARG A 90 -11.39 6.40 9.26
C ARG A 90 -12.70 6.43 8.50
N ASP A 91 -12.63 6.67 7.19
CA ASP A 91 -13.79 6.75 6.32
C ASP A 91 -14.41 5.36 6.08
N THR A 92 -13.60 4.30 6.16
CA THR A 92 -14.04 2.91 5.93
C THR A 92 -14.19 2.06 7.19
N ALA A 93 -13.78 2.55 8.36
CA ALA A 93 -13.72 1.75 9.60
C ALA A 93 -15.08 1.24 10.10
N PHE A 94 -16.17 1.95 9.79
CA PHE A 94 -17.51 1.68 10.32
C PHE A 94 -18.52 1.31 9.23
N LEU A 95 -18.05 0.99 8.02
CA LEU A 95 -18.92 0.65 6.91
C LEU A 95 -19.30 -0.82 6.94
N GLU A 96 -20.61 -1.06 6.99
CA GLU A 96 -21.19 -2.41 6.94
C GLU A 96 -21.41 -2.90 5.51
N ASP A 97 -21.70 -2.00 4.58
CA ASP A 97 -21.87 -2.30 3.16
C ASP A 97 -20.61 -1.94 2.36
N PRO A 98 -19.82 -2.93 1.90
CA PRO A 98 -18.59 -2.69 1.15
C PRO A 98 -18.85 -2.35 -0.33
N THR A 99 -20.10 -2.42 -0.81
CA THR A 99 -20.44 -2.15 -2.22
C THR A 99 -20.59 -0.66 -2.55
N ILE A 100 -20.65 0.19 -1.51
CA ILE A 100 -20.78 1.63 -1.66
C ILE A 100 -19.57 2.20 -2.43
N GLN A 101 -19.85 3.11 -3.36
CA GLN A 101 -18.82 3.80 -4.13
C GLN A 101 -18.10 4.85 -3.28
N ILE A 102 -16.80 5.04 -3.54
CA ILE A 102 -15.97 6.00 -2.82
C ILE A 102 -16.53 7.43 -2.89
N LYS A 103 -17.15 7.82 -4.01
CA LYS A 103 -17.75 9.15 -4.18
C LYS A 103 -18.83 9.51 -3.16
N GLU A 104 -19.45 8.54 -2.50
CA GLU A 104 -20.50 8.80 -1.49
C GLU A 104 -19.93 9.28 -0.15
N PHE A 105 -18.62 9.18 0.04
CA PHE A 105 -17.90 9.59 1.26
C PHE A 105 -17.05 10.86 1.08
N MET A 106 -17.02 11.42 -0.13
CA MET A 106 -16.15 12.53 -0.52
C MET A 106 -16.91 13.84 -0.75
#